data_AF-A0A3M2DH85-F1
#
_entry.id   AF-A0A3M2DH85-F1
#
_cell.length_a   1.000
_cell.length_b   1.000
_cell.length_c   1.000
_cell.angle_alpha   90.00
_cell.angle_beta   90.00
_cell.angle_gamma   90.00
#
_symmetry.space_group_name_H-M   'P 1'
#
loop_
_entity.id
_entity.type
_entity.pdbx_description
1 polymer ?
#
loop_
_entity_poly.entity_id
_entity_poly.type
_entity_poly.pdbx_seq_one_letter_code
_entity_poly.pdbx_strand_id
1 'polypeptide(L)'
;MKRVSWLLVLFGMLPYRLASADDVEVCVDVVQREYARRLMDVSLAMRARTASKRAQFVALRGAVWRFEALAGEADVRACEARSPIAARRFAALREQAADDLARARARLAKLCVRTATTEIERRKLRIDAALARGRLAEASREADALDEAIASDPVIAQCDAAAERIEAVRAEYLAGVRAQVALPRVLRTLADDYSEIARTWDAARAALATSGRTIRPVPEALVGEDGQRAFAERVARCRTGARAAVELGARGDTPVADTTVAAAADLCAEVESAVDRLFARAVAHNARYAEVQRKRWEYRNLRGWDMQKLYQERGRPLAVDIAANDAVFWTFREGDSCVRYWFSPRGKLRGHKPAECPADEPAHVARR
;
A
#
# COMPACT_ATOMS: atom_id res chain seq x y z
N MET A 1 -34.91 -75.30 5.51
CA MET A 1 -34.72 -74.75 6.88
C MET A 1 -33.25 -74.35 7.00
N LYS A 2 -32.91 -73.05 6.89
CA LYS A 2 -32.56 -72.11 8.00
C LYS A 2 -31.41 -72.68 8.86
N ARG A 3 -30.22 -72.09 9.04
CA ARG A 3 -29.74 -70.68 9.09
C ARG A 3 -28.24 -70.66 8.70
N VAL A 4 -27.77 -69.84 7.78
CA VAL A 4 -27.32 -68.43 7.89
C VAL A 4 -26.27 -68.18 8.98
N SER A 5 -25.06 -67.96 8.48
CA SER A 5 -23.86 -67.37 9.08
C SER A 5 -24.09 -65.93 9.52
N TRP A 6 -23.64 -65.57 10.72
CA TRP A 6 -23.27 -64.19 11.09
C TRP A 6 -22.07 -64.26 12.05
N LEU A 7 -20.89 -64.09 11.46
CA LEU A 7 -19.75 -63.44 12.09
C LEU A 7 -20.14 -61.99 12.38
N LEU A 8 -20.09 -61.58 13.66
CA LEU A 8 -19.44 -60.36 14.15
C LEU A 8 -19.87 -60.04 15.59
N VAL A 9 -18.93 -59.40 16.29
CA VAL A 9 -19.08 -58.62 17.53
C VAL A 9 -19.11 -59.44 18.83
N LEU A 10 -17.93 -59.55 19.46
CA LEU A 10 -17.71 -59.22 20.89
C LEU A 10 -16.21 -59.34 21.23
N PHE A 11 -15.36 -58.53 20.58
CA PHE A 11 -14.11 -58.06 21.19
C PHE A 11 -14.45 -56.75 21.89
N GLY A 12 -15.06 -56.85 23.05
CA GLY A 12 -15.51 -55.71 23.83
C GLY A 12 -15.39 -56.03 25.31
N MET A 13 -14.41 -55.41 25.95
CA MET A 13 -14.38 -55.10 27.38
C MET A 13 -14.79 -56.23 28.33
N LEU A 14 -13.85 -57.12 28.64
CA LEU A 14 -13.92 -57.84 29.92
C LEU A 14 -13.18 -57.02 30.99
N PRO A 15 -13.84 -56.65 32.10
CA PRO A 15 -13.17 -56.01 33.21
C PRO A 15 -12.32 -57.08 33.90
N TYR A 16 -11.02 -57.10 33.63
CA TYR A 16 -10.07 -57.94 34.35
C TYR A 16 -10.05 -57.53 35.83
N ARG A 17 -10.86 -58.21 36.62
CA ARG A 17 -10.68 -58.40 38.06
C ARG A 17 -10.27 -59.85 38.28
N LEU A 18 -9.02 -60.07 38.61
CA LEU A 18 -8.50 -60.99 39.63
C LEU A 18 -6.98 -60.83 39.66
N ALA A 19 -6.45 -60.30 40.76
CA ALA A 19 -5.03 -60.04 40.94
C ALA A 19 -4.30 -61.33 41.36
N SER A 20 -3.61 -61.99 40.43
CA SER A 20 -2.53 -62.93 40.73
C SER A 20 -1.18 -62.28 40.44
N ALA A 21 -0.11 -62.77 41.06
CA ALA A 21 1.26 -62.32 40.78
C ALA A 21 1.63 -62.49 39.29
N ASP A 22 1.03 -63.46 38.60
CA ASP A 22 1.23 -63.76 37.18
C ASP A 22 0.78 -62.60 36.27
N ASP A 23 -0.30 -61.89 36.62
CA ASP A 23 -0.80 -60.76 35.82
C ASP A 23 0.14 -59.55 35.87
N VAL A 24 0.84 -59.36 36.99
CA VAL A 24 1.84 -58.29 37.14
C VAL A 24 3.11 -58.62 36.36
N GLU A 25 3.55 -59.87 36.37
CA GLU A 25 4.71 -60.30 35.58
C GLU A 25 4.44 -60.20 34.08
N VAL A 26 3.28 -60.67 33.60
CA VAL A 26 2.88 -60.53 32.19
C VAL A 26 2.81 -59.06 31.78
N CYS A 27 2.27 -58.20 32.65
CA CYS A 27 2.19 -56.75 32.40
C CYS A 27 3.58 -56.10 32.30
N VAL A 28 4.49 -56.43 33.22
CA VAL A 28 5.88 -55.94 33.19
C VAL A 28 6.60 -56.40 31.93
N ASP A 29 6.45 -57.67 31.55
CA ASP A 29 7.09 -58.25 30.37
C ASP A 29 6.65 -57.59 29.06
N VAL A 30 5.33 -57.38 28.90
CA VAL A 30 4.77 -56.75 27.70
C VAL A 30 5.26 -55.31 27.57
N VAL A 31 5.19 -54.52 28.65
CA VAL A 31 5.65 -53.12 28.65
C VAL A 31 7.17 -53.04 28.44
N GLN A 32 7.95 -53.94 29.04
CA GLN A 32 9.40 -54.01 28.83
C GLN A 32 9.78 -54.28 27.38
N ARG A 33 9.10 -55.24 26.72
CA ARG A 33 9.34 -55.55 25.30
C ARG A 33 8.99 -54.36 24.41
N GLU A 34 7.88 -53.67 24.72
CA GLU A 34 7.47 -52.50 23.95
C GLU A 34 8.43 -51.32 24.17
N TYR A 35 8.92 -51.12 25.39
CA TYR A 35 9.94 -50.13 25.72
C TYR A 35 11.25 -50.39 24.94
N ALA A 36 11.72 -51.64 24.96
CA ALA A 36 12.92 -52.06 24.22
C ALA A 36 12.74 -51.91 22.70
N ARG A 37 11.57 -52.26 22.17
CA ARG A 37 11.24 -52.10 20.74
C ARG A 37 11.28 -50.62 20.33
N ARG A 38 10.61 -49.73 21.06
CA ARG A 38 10.59 -48.31 20.71
C ARG A 38 11.97 -47.65 20.90
N LEU A 39 12.77 -48.08 21.87
CA LEU A 39 14.14 -47.61 22.03
C LEU A 39 15.05 -48.09 20.87
N MET A 40 14.82 -49.32 20.39
CA MET A 40 15.47 -49.85 19.19
C MET A 40 15.10 -49.01 17.97
N ASP A 41 13.83 -48.62 17.80
CA ASP A 41 13.40 -47.75 16.70
C ASP A 41 14.10 -46.38 16.74
N VAL A 42 14.23 -45.77 17.93
CA VAL A 42 15.01 -44.53 18.12
C VAL A 42 16.47 -44.74 17.72
N SER A 43 17.09 -45.84 18.16
CA SER A 43 18.47 -46.18 17.85
C SER A 43 18.71 -46.42 16.35
N LEU A 44 17.78 -47.14 15.70
CA LEU A 44 17.81 -47.37 14.26
C LEU A 44 17.65 -46.07 13.49
N ALA A 45 16.71 -45.20 13.89
CA ALA A 45 16.53 -43.89 13.27
C ALA A 45 17.75 -42.97 13.46
N MET A 46 18.45 -43.04 14.60
CA MET A 46 19.70 -42.31 14.83
C MET A 46 20.82 -42.76 13.88
N ARG A 47 20.90 -44.07 13.60
CA ARG A 47 21.92 -44.69 12.74
C ARG A 47 21.56 -44.68 11.26
N ALA A 48 20.30 -44.42 10.92
CA ALA A 48 19.81 -44.43 9.55
C ALA A 48 20.62 -43.48 8.67
N ARG A 49 21.24 -44.04 7.63
CA ARG A 49 21.89 -43.30 6.54
C ARG A 49 20.89 -43.16 5.39
N THR A 50 19.90 -42.30 5.57
CA THR A 50 18.96 -41.96 4.48
C THR A 50 19.62 -41.04 3.44
N ALA A 51 19.06 -41.02 2.23
CA ALA A 51 19.53 -40.15 1.14
C ALA A 51 19.37 -38.65 1.44
N SER A 52 18.46 -38.25 2.34
CA SER A 52 18.24 -36.84 2.70
C SER A 52 18.18 -36.59 4.21
N LYS A 53 18.71 -35.45 4.64
CA LYS A 53 18.66 -35.01 6.05
C LYS A 53 17.25 -34.77 6.56
N ARG A 54 16.35 -34.35 5.67
CA ARG A 54 14.91 -34.24 5.94
C ARG A 54 14.29 -35.61 6.28
N ALA A 55 14.57 -36.65 5.51
CA ALA A 55 14.08 -38.00 5.81
C ALA A 55 14.63 -38.53 7.15
N GLN A 56 15.90 -38.24 7.44
CA GLN A 56 16.54 -38.52 8.73
C GLN A 56 15.81 -37.83 9.90
N PHE A 57 15.46 -36.55 9.74
CA PHE A 57 14.72 -35.79 10.75
C PHE A 57 13.32 -36.37 10.99
N VAL A 58 12.53 -36.59 9.93
CA VAL A 58 11.16 -37.11 10.03
C VAL A 58 11.14 -38.50 10.70
N ALA A 59 12.05 -39.39 10.30
CA ALA A 59 12.15 -40.74 10.88
C ALA A 59 12.50 -40.69 12.37
N LEU A 60 13.52 -39.92 12.74
CA LEU A 60 13.97 -39.80 14.13
C LEU A 60 12.91 -39.10 15.01
N ARG A 61 12.22 -38.08 14.49
CA ARG A 61 11.18 -37.35 15.21
C ARG A 61 9.99 -38.26 15.50
N GLY A 62 9.57 -39.04 14.49
CA GLY A 62 8.50 -40.02 14.65
C GLY A 62 8.85 -41.11 15.66
N ALA A 63 10.10 -41.60 15.67
CA ALA A 63 10.55 -42.59 16.64
C ALA A 63 10.57 -42.04 18.08
N VAL A 64 11.13 -40.84 18.28
CA VAL A 64 11.14 -40.16 19.59
C VAL A 64 9.72 -39.88 20.08
N TRP A 65 8.83 -39.38 19.21
CA TRP A 65 7.44 -39.12 19.58
C TRP A 65 6.68 -40.39 19.99
N ARG A 66 6.82 -41.48 19.23
CA ARG A 66 6.23 -42.78 19.59
C ARG A 66 6.76 -43.29 20.92
N PHE A 67 8.05 -43.11 21.20
CA PHE A 67 8.63 -43.48 22.48
C PHE A 67 8.06 -42.66 23.64
N GLU A 68 7.99 -41.33 23.49
CA GLU A 68 7.45 -40.43 24.51
C GLU A 68 5.95 -40.70 24.77
N ALA A 69 5.19 -41.06 23.74
CA ALA A 69 3.78 -41.43 23.87
C ALA A 69 3.56 -42.69 24.70
N LEU A 70 4.52 -43.63 24.73
CA LEU A 70 4.42 -44.89 25.49
C LEU A 70 4.18 -44.63 26.98
N ALA A 71 4.84 -43.63 27.55
CA ALA A 71 4.67 -43.27 28.97
C ALA A 71 3.26 -42.73 29.28
N GLY A 72 2.55 -42.22 28.28
CA GLY A 72 1.17 -41.74 28.38
C GLY A 72 0.12 -42.80 28.07
N GLU A 73 0.49 -44.00 27.63
CA GLU A 73 -0.49 -45.05 27.29
C GLU A 73 -1.22 -45.54 28.54
N ALA A 74 -2.55 -45.72 28.40
CA ALA A 74 -3.43 -46.07 29.51
C ALA A 74 -3.02 -47.40 30.17
N ASP A 75 -2.57 -48.36 29.38
CA ASP A 75 -2.17 -49.68 29.86
C ASP A 75 -0.86 -49.63 30.66
N VAL A 76 0.10 -48.79 30.26
CA VAL A 76 1.35 -48.56 31.01
C VAL A 76 1.05 -47.91 32.36
N ARG A 77 0.20 -46.88 32.36
CA ARG A 77 -0.22 -46.19 33.60
C ARG A 77 -1.01 -47.11 34.53
N ALA A 78 -1.90 -47.94 33.98
CA ALA A 78 -2.64 -48.94 34.75
C ALA A 78 -1.70 -50.00 35.35
N CYS A 79 -0.66 -50.41 34.64
CA CYS A 79 0.36 -51.35 35.13
C CYS A 79 1.15 -50.76 36.31
N GLU A 80 1.58 -49.50 36.20
CA GLU A 80 2.31 -48.78 37.23
C GLU A 80 1.51 -48.60 38.52
N ALA A 81 0.23 -48.24 38.39
CA ALA A 81 -0.67 -48.06 39.53
C ALA A 81 -0.94 -49.37 40.28
N ARG A 82 -0.86 -50.52 39.61
CA ARG A 82 -1.17 -51.83 40.17
C ARG A 82 0.01 -52.48 40.91
N SER A 83 1.25 -52.09 40.66
CA SER A 83 2.43 -52.74 41.26
C SER A 83 3.60 -51.78 41.53
N PRO A 84 4.07 -51.65 42.78
CA PRO A 84 5.25 -50.86 43.11
C PRO A 84 6.54 -51.46 42.54
N ILE A 85 6.59 -52.77 42.28
CA ILE A 85 7.71 -53.43 41.63
C ILE A 85 7.75 -53.05 40.14
N ALA A 86 6.59 -53.06 39.47
CA ALA A 86 6.47 -52.61 38.08
C ALA A 86 6.87 -51.14 37.95
N ALA A 87 6.37 -50.27 38.85
CA ALA A 87 6.72 -48.86 38.89
C ALA A 87 8.24 -48.62 39.03
N ARG A 88 8.92 -49.34 39.94
CA ARG A 88 10.39 -49.25 40.10
C ARG A 88 11.14 -49.72 38.85
N ARG A 89 10.71 -50.83 38.23
CA ARG A 89 11.33 -51.34 37.00
C ARG A 89 11.15 -50.37 35.83
N PHE A 90 9.97 -49.78 35.67
CA PHE A 90 9.74 -48.78 34.62
C PHE A 90 10.46 -47.46 34.90
N ALA A 91 10.61 -47.05 36.16
CA ALA A 91 11.45 -45.90 36.50
C ALA A 91 12.91 -46.12 36.07
N ALA A 92 13.48 -47.30 36.36
CA ALA A 92 14.85 -47.64 35.93
C ALA A 92 14.99 -47.67 34.40
N LEU A 93 13.99 -48.18 33.67
CA LEU A 93 13.99 -48.16 32.21
C LEU A 93 13.89 -46.74 31.64
N ARG A 94 13.09 -45.87 32.26
CA ARG A 94 13.01 -44.45 31.90
C ARG A 94 14.33 -43.73 32.13
N GLU A 95 15.01 -44.02 33.22
CA GLU A 95 16.34 -43.48 33.50
C GLU A 95 17.36 -43.96 32.47
N GLN A 96 17.38 -45.27 32.15
CA GLN A 96 18.28 -45.83 31.16
C GLN A 96 18.05 -45.25 29.75
N ALA A 97 16.78 -45.04 29.36
CA ALA A 97 16.45 -44.42 28.08
C ALA A 97 16.56 -42.89 28.08
N ALA A 98 16.69 -42.23 29.24
CA ALA A 98 16.80 -40.78 29.32
C ALA A 98 18.02 -40.28 28.56
N ASP A 99 19.16 -40.98 28.69
CA ASP A 99 20.40 -40.65 27.99
C ASP A 99 20.28 -40.83 26.47
N ASP A 100 19.66 -41.92 26.02
CA ASP A 100 19.43 -42.20 24.60
C ASP A 100 18.45 -41.19 23.99
N LEU A 101 17.39 -40.84 24.70
CA LEU A 101 16.46 -39.80 24.31
C LEU A 101 17.12 -38.42 24.29
N ALA A 102 17.98 -38.10 25.26
CA ALA A 102 18.72 -36.84 25.27
C ALA A 102 19.63 -36.74 24.04
N ARG A 103 20.36 -37.81 23.71
CA ARG A 103 21.17 -37.90 22.48
C ARG A 103 20.32 -37.78 21.21
N ALA A 104 19.17 -38.44 21.18
CA ALA A 104 18.23 -38.38 20.05
C ALA A 104 17.66 -36.98 19.85
N ARG A 105 17.24 -36.31 20.94
CA ARG A 105 16.74 -34.92 20.93
C ARG A 105 17.82 -33.93 20.49
N ALA A 106 19.05 -34.08 20.98
CA ALA A 106 20.18 -33.25 20.54
C ALA A 106 20.47 -33.43 19.04
N ARG A 107 20.41 -34.67 18.54
CA ARG A 107 20.54 -34.96 17.10
C ARG A 107 19.38 -34.39 16.29
N LEU A 108 18.15 -34.45 16.80
CA LEU A 108 16.98 -33.84 16.18
C LEU A 108 17.14 -32.34 16.03
N ALA A 109 17.54 -31.64 17.10
CA ALA A 109 17.79 -30.20 17.05
C ALA A 109 18.83 -29.84 15.97
N LYS A 110 19.94 -30.58 15.89
CA LYS A 110 20.97 -30.37 14.87
C LYS A 110 20.46 -30.63 13.44
N LEU A 111 19.69 -31.70 13.23
CA LEU A 111 19.09 -32.03 11.93
C LEU A 111 18.06 -30.99 11.51
N CYS A 112 17.28 -30.50 12.47
CA CYS A 112 16.28 -29.47 12.30
C CYS A 112 16.90 -28.17 11.79
N VAL A 113 17.84 -27.60 12.54
CA VAL A 113 18.55 -26.35 12.19
C VAL A 113 19.20 -26.46 10.81
N ARG A 114 19.87 -27.59 10.52
CA ARG A 114 20.52 -27.79 9.22
C ARG A 114 19.52 -27.86 8.08
N THR A 115 18.40 -28.57 8.25
CA THR A 115 17.40 -28.74 7.20
C THR A 115 16.65 -27.43 6.96
N ALA A 116 16.20 -26.75 8.02
CA ALA A 116 15.55 -25.45 7.94
C ALA A 116 16.45 -24.41 7.28
N THR A 117 17.70 -24.28 7.73
CA THR A 117 18.67 -23.34 7.14
C THR A 117 18.89 -23.61 5.65
N THR A 118 19.08 -24.88 5.25
CA THR A 118 19.31 -25.23 3.84
C THR A 118 18.13 -24.84 2.96
N GLU A 119 16.90 -25.11 3.42
CA GLU A 119 15.69 -24.79 2.66
C GLU A 119 15.47 -23.27 2.55
N ILE A 120 15.68 -22.55 3.67
CA ILE A 120 15.61 -21.09 3.70
C ILE A 120 16.63 -20.49 2.74
N GLU A 121 17.92 -20.84 2.83
CA GLU A 121 18.96 -20.26 1.95
C GLU A 121 18.71 -20.60 0.47
N ARG A 122 18.22 -21.80 0.16
CA ARG A 122 17.86 -22.16 -1.22
C ARG A 122 16.74 -21.28 -1.78
N ARG A 123 15.77 -20.91 -0.95
CA ARG A 123 14.68 -19.99 -1.35
C ARG A 123 15.15 -18.56 -1.45
N LYS A 124 15.98 -18.09 -0.50
CA LYS A 124 16.63 -16.78 -0.59
C LYS A 124 17.40 -16.62 -1.90
N LEU A 125 18.20 -17.61 -2.30
CA LEU A 125 18.91 -17.58 -3.58
C LEU A 125 18.00 -17.43 -4.80
N ARG A 126 16.78 -17.99 -4.78
CA ARG A 126 15.80 -17.81 -5.87
C ARG A 126 15.25 -16.40 -5.90
N ILE A 127 14.94 -15.84 -4.74
CA ILE A 127 14.48 -14.47 -4.59
C ILE A 127 15.58 -13.50 -5.05
N ASP A 128 16.80 -13.67 -4.57
CA ASP A 128 17.96 -12.83 -4.93
C ASP A 128 18.24 -12.89 -6.44
N ALA A 129 18.15 -14.07 -7.05
CA ALA A 129 18.29 -14.23 -8.50
C ALA A 129 17.15 -13.56 -9.28
N ALA A 130 15.93 -13.54 -8.75
CA ALA A 130 14.82 -12.82 -9.36
C ALA A 130 15.00 -11.30 -9.26
N LEU A 131 15.43 -10.80 -8.09
CA LEU A 131 15.75 -9.39 -7.84
C LEU A 131 16.88 -8.91 -8.76
N ALA A 132 17.98 -9.67 -8.86
CA ALA A 132 19.12 -9.35 -9.72
C ALA A 132 18.75 -9.26 -11.21
N ARG A 133 17.70 -9.98 -11.64
CA ARG A 133 17.16 -9.94 -13.01
C ARG A 133 16.04 -8.90 -13.20
N GLY A 134 15.72 -8.11 -12.18
CA GLY A 134 14.60 -7.15 -12.22
C GLY A 134 13.21 -7.80 -12.30
N ARG A 135 13.09 -9.10 -12.02
CA ARG A 135 11.81 -9.84 -12.09
C ARG A 135 11.03 -9.70 -10.78
N LEU A 136 10.60 -8.47 -10.47
CA LEU A 136 9.99 -8.11 -9.18
C LEU A 136 8.76 -8.94 -8.82
N ALA A 137 7.89 -9.24 -9.81
CA ALA A 137 6.72 -10.09 -9.58
C ALA A 137 7.08 -11.54 -9.21
N GLU A 138 8.19 -12.06 -9.74
CA GLU A 138 8.71 -13.38 -9.37
C GLU A 138 9.34 -13.33 -7.98
N ALA A 139 10.15 -12.32 -7.68
CA ALA A 139 10.73 -12.11 -6.35
C ALA A 139 9.65 -12.02 -5.26
N SER A 140 8.55 -11.30 -5.53
CA SER A 140 7.40 -11.21 -4.62
C SER A 140 6.77 -12.59 -4.37
N ARG A 141 6.50 -13.37 -5.43
CA ARG A 141 5.89 -14.69 -5.28
C ARG A 141 6.80 -15.67 -4.53
N GLU A 142 8.10 -15.64 -4.79
CA GLU A 142 9.06 -16.49 -4.08
C GLU A 142 9.23 -16.07 -2.62
N ALA A 143 9.12 -14.76 -2.31
CA ALA A 143 9.11 -14.25 -0.94
C ALA A 143 7.85 -14.70 -0.17
N ASP A 144 6.67 -14.61 -0.78
CA ASP A 144 5.43 -15.11 -0.19
C ASP A 144 5.48 -16.63 0.00
N ALA A 145 6.03 -17.36 -0.97
CA ALA A 145 6.23 -18.80 -0.86
C ALA A 145 7.22 -19.17 0.26
N LEU A 146 8.27 -18.36 0.51
CA LEU A 146 9.19 -18.55 1.62
C LEU A 146 8.50 -18.31 2.97
N ASP A 147 7.71 -17.24 3.10
CA ASP A 147 6.96 -16.96 4.34
C ASP A 147 5.96 -18.08 4.66
N GLU A 148 5.25 -18.56 3.63
CA GLU A 148 4.34 -19.69 3.75
C GLU A 148 5.09 -20.98 4.14
N ALA A 149 6.27 -21.23 3.57
CA ALA A 149 7.06 -22.39 3.94
C ALA A 149 7.61 -22.31 5.36
N ILE A 150 7.92 -21.11 5.85
CA ILE A 150 8.29 -20.92 7.26
C ILE A 150 7.12 -21.27 8.18
N ALA A 151 5.89 -20.91 7.80
CA ALA A 151 4.69 -21.19 8.58
C ALA A 151 4.23 -22.66 8.50
N SER A 152 4.32 -23.28 7.31
CA SER A 152 3.66 -24.55 7.01
C SER A 152 4.62 -25.75 6.88
N ASP A 153 5.93 -25.54 6.68
CA ASP A 153 6.85 -26.66 6.58
C ASP A 153 7.03 -27.31 7.96
N PRO A 154 6.67 -28.60 8.13
CA PRO A 154 6.66 -29.24 9.44
C PRO A 154 8.05 -29.36 10.08
N VAL A 155 9.13 -29.28 9.29
CA VAL A 155 10.50 -29.26 9.81
C VAL A 155 10.87 -27.87 10.30
N ILE A 156 10.44 -26.82 9.62
CA ILE A 156 10.75 -25.42 9.97
C ILE A 156 9.86 -24.97 11.15
N ALA A 157 8.55 -25.21 11.06
CA ALA A 157 7.57 -24.79 12.05
C ALA A 157 7.77 -25.45 13.43
N GLN A 158 8.36 -26.64 13.48
CA GLN A 158 8.65 -27.37 14.73
C GLN A 158 10.09 -27.16 15.22
N CYS A 159 10.81 -26.21 14.62
CA CYS A 159 12.23 -25.99 14.88
C CYS A 159 12.47 -24.86 15.88
N ASP A 160 12.20 -25.09 17.16
CA ASP A 160 12.43 -24.08 18.20
C ASP A 160 13.88 -23.58 18.21
N ALA A 161 14.84 -24.48 17.96
CA ALA A 161 16.27 -24.16 17.88
C ALA A 161 16.66 -23.26 16.68
N ALA A 162 15.75 -23.04 15.72
CA ALA A 162 15.94 -22.13 14.59
C ALA A 162 15.01 -20.91 14.65
N ALA A 163 14.21 -20.75 15.72
CA ALA A 163 13.18 -19.72 15.84
C ALA A 163 13.75 -18.29 15.67
N GLU A 164 14.84 -17.95 16.36
CA GLU A 164 15.48 -16.63 16.24
C GLU A 164 15.93 -16.34 14.81
N ARG A 165 16.49 -17.34 14.11
CA ARG A 165 16.93 -17.20 12.72
C ARG A 165 15.75 -17.05 11.77
N ILE A 166 14.66 -17.76 12.03
CA ILE A 166 13.42 -17.66 11.27
C ILE A 166 12.82 -16.26 11.41
N GLU A 167 12.79 -15.73 12.63
CA GLU A 167 12.32 -14.38 12.90
C GLU A 167 13.20 -13.33 12.23
N ALA A 168 14.53 -13.47 12.27
CA ALA A 168 15.44 -12.59 11.53
C ALA A 168 15.16 -12.61 10.02
N VAL A 169 14.89 -13.78 9.43
CA VAL A 169 14.53 -13.90 8.01
C VAL A 169 13.22 -13.16 7.71
N ARG A 170 12.23 -13.21 8.60
CA ARG A 170 10.96 -12.50 8.42
C ARG A 170 11.10 -10.99 8.60
N ALA A 171 11.73 -10.58 9.70
CA ALA A 171 11.83 -9.18 10.11
C ALA A 171 12.78 -8.38 9.20
N GLU A 172 13.85 -9.00 8.72
CA GLU A 172 14.89 -8.30 7.94
C GLU A 172 14.81 -8.68 6.46
N TYR A 173 15.03 -9.96 6.12
CA TYR A 173 15.17 -10.37 4.73
C TYR A 173 13.88 -10.21 3.93
N LEU A 174 12.76 -10.79 4.40
CA LEU A 174 11.47 -10.69 3.70
C LEU A 174 10.93 -9.26 3.69
N ALA A 175 11.14 -8.50 4.76
CA ALA A 175 10.79 -7.09 4.81
C ALA A 175 11.58 -6.27 3.77
N GLY A 176 12.89 -6.50 3.66
CA GLY A 176 13.76 -5.86 2.68
C GLY A 176 13.37 -6.21 1.23
N VAL A 177 13.10 -7.49 0.95
CA VAL A 177 12.62 -7.93 -0.38
C VAL A 177 11.29 -7.26 -0.74
N ARG A 178 10.33 -7.24 0.18
CA ARG A 178 9.03 -6.57 -0.03
C ARG A 178 9.22 -5.08 -0.29
N ALA A 179 10.17 -4.44 0.38
CA ALA A 179 10.52 -3.05 0.14
C ALA A 179 11.11 -2.83 -1.26
N GLN A 180 12.08 -3.65 -1.67
CA GLN A 180 12.68 -3.59 -3.01
C GLN A 180 11.68 -3.85 -4.13
N VAL A 181 10.67 -4.71 -3.90
CA VAL A 181 9.58 -4.96 -4.86
C VAL A 181 8.61 -3.76 -4.94
N ALA A 182 8.28 -3.15 -3.81
CA ALA A 182 7.33 -2.04 -3.75
C ALA A 182 7.93 -0.72 -4.25
N LEU A 183 9.21 -0.47 -3.98
CA LEU A 183 9.88 0.80 -4.25
C LEU A 183 9.77 1.26 -5.72
N PRO A 184 10.03 0.43 -6.75
CA PRO A 184 9.89 0.84 -8.16
C PRO A 184 8.48 1.30 -8.54
N ARG A 185 7.43 0.69 -7.95
CA ARG A 185 6.04 1.09 -8.18
C ARG A 185 5.73 2.44 -7.53
N VAL A 186 6.24 2.66 -6.32
CA VAL A 186 6.12 3.94 -5.62
C VAL A 186 6.85 5.04 -6.39
N LEU A 187 8.10 4.78 -6.81
CA LEU A 187 8.90 5.72 -7.60
C LEU A 187 8.25 6.10 -8.94
N ARG A 188 7.63 5.13 -9.64
CA ARG A 188 6.89 5.42 -10.87
C ARG A 188 5.70 6.34 -10.63
N THR A 189 4.87 6.01 -9.63
CA THR A 189 3.73 6.84 -9.25
C THR A 189 4.18 8.24 -8.85
N LEU A 190 5.27 8.34 -8.08
CA LEU A 190 5.85 9.61 -7.66
C LEU A 190 6.33 10.44 -8.86
N ALA A 191 7.00 9.83 -9.83
CA ALA A 191 7.47 10.51 -11.04
C ALA A 191 6.32 11.02 -11.91
N ASP A 192 5.24 10.23 -12.03
CA ASP A 192 4.04 10.62 -12.77
C ASP A 192 3.32 11.81 -12.09
N ASP A 193 3.15 11.76 -10.76
CA ASP A 193 2.54 12.85 -10.00
C ASP A 193 3.41 14.11 -10.01
N TYR A 194 4.73 13.98 -9.82
CA TYR A 194 5.70 15.07 -9.94
C TYR A 194 5.62 15.77 -11.31
N SER A 195 5.64 15.00 -12.40
CA SER A 195 5.66 15.54 -13.75
C SER A 195 4.38 16.33 -14.07
N GLU A 196 3.24 15.86 -13.58
CA GLU A 196 1.96 16.54 -13.79
C GLU A 196 1.84 17.82 -12.93
N ILE A 197 2.32 17.75 -11.67
CA ILE A 197 2.40 18.91 -10.78
C ILE A 197 3.28 19.99 -11.41
N ALA A 198 4.50 19.64 -11.84
CA ALA A 198 5.45 20.56 -12.45
C ALA A 198 4.86 21.24 -13.70
N ARG A 199 4.26 20.46 -14.61
CA ARG A 199 3.66 20.99 -15.84
C ARG A 199 2.54 21.99 -15.55
N THR A 200 1.65 21.65 -14.62
CA THR A 200 0.51 22.49 -14.25
C THR A 200 0.97 23.77 -13.55
N TRP A 201 1.96 23.64 -12.66
CA TRP A 201 2.59 24.75 -11.95
C TRP A 201 3.27 25.74 -12.90
N ASP A 202 4.09 25.24 -13.82
CA ASP A 202 4.79 26.07 -14.80
C ASP A 202 3.83 26.80 -15.75
N ALA A 203 2.77 26.11 -16.20
CA ALA A 203 1.73 26.71 -17.03
C ALA A 203 1.02 27.86 -16.30
N ALA A 204 0.72 27.68 -15.01
CA ALA A 204 0.12 28.72 -14.18
C ALA A 204 1.03 29.94 -14.05
N ARG A 205 2.30 29.70 -13.72
CA ARG A 205 3.31 30.77 -13.59
C ARG A 205 3.49 31.55 -14.90
N ALA A 206 3.55 30.86 -16.03
CA ALA A 206 3.68 31.48 -17.34
C ALA A 206 2.44 32.33 -17.71
N ALA A 207 1.23 31.85 -17.42
CA ALA A 207 -0.01 32.61 -17.64
C ALA A 207 -0.07 33.88 -16.77
N LEU A 208 0.35 33.78 -15.49
CA LEU A 208 0.43 34.93 -14.59
C LEU A 208 1.51 35.94 -15.01
N ALA A 209 2.67 35.48 -15.49
CA ALA A 209 3.78 36.33 -15.95
C ALA A 209 3.47 37.11 -17.24
N THR A 210 2.62 36.57 -18.12
CA THR A 210 2.28 37.17 -19.42
C THR A 210 1.10 38.15 -19.38
N SER A 211 0.56 38.40 -18.18
CA SER A 211 -0.61 39.26 -17.91
C SER A 211 -0.53 40.69 -18.45
N GLY A 212 0.65 41.19 -18.86
CA GLY A 212 0.85 42.53 -19.40
C GLY A 212 0.92 42.67 -20.94
N ARG A 213 1.06 41.59 -21.72
CA ARG A 213 1.31 41.69 -23.19
C ARG A 213 0.42 40.80 -24.07
N THR A 214 0.06 39.61 -23.60
CA THR A 214 -0.87 38.69 -24.27
C THR A 214 -1.63 37.91 -23.19
N ILE A 215 -2.82 38.38 -22.82
CA ILE A 215 -3.57 37.70 -21.75
C ILE A 215 -4.01 36.33 -22.27
N ARG A 216 -3.50 35.26 -21.66
CA ARG A 216 -3.97 33.88 -21.83
C ARG A 216 -4.69 33.44 -20.55
N PRO A 217 -5.74 32.60 -20.66
CA PRO A 217 -6.38 32.02 -19.48
C PRO A 217 -5.43 31.04 -18.78
N VAL A 218 -5.50 30.99 -17.45
CA VAL A 218 -4.86 29.96 -16.64
C VAL A 218 -5.63 28.64 -16.86
N PRO A 219 -4.96 27.46 -16.86
CA PRO A 219 -5.63 26.16 -17.04
C PRO A 219 -6.82 25.95 -16.12
N GLU A 220 -7.89 25.37 -16.66
CA GLU A 220 -9.17 25.13 -15.95
C GLU A 220 -8.99 24.28 -14.68
N ALA A 221 -8.03 23.34 -14.71
CA ALA A 221 -7.62 22.54 -13.56
C ALA A 221 -7.19 23.36 -12.33
N LEU A 222 -6.91 24.65 -12.46
CA LEU A 222 -6.52 25.52 -11.35
C LEU A 222 -7.62 26.52 -10.94
N VAL A 223 -8.73 26.55 -11.67
CA VAL A 223 -9.71 27.64 -11.61
C VAL A 223 -11.09 27.10 -11.24
N GLY A 224 -11.39 25.87 -11.67
CA GLY A 224 -12.56 25.12 -11.22
C GLY A 224 -12.31 24.44 -9.87
N GLU A 225 -13.33 24.38 -9.02
CA GLU A 225 -13.28 23.76 -7.70
C GLU A 225 -12.84 22.29 -7.76
N ASP A 226 -13.36 21.53 -8.74
CA ASP A 226 -12.97 20.13 -8.95
C ASP A 226 -11.51 20.00 -9.42
N GLY A 227 -11.03 20.95 -10.22
CA GLY A 227 -9.64 21.00 -10.66
C GLY A 227 -8.69 21.29 -9.48
N GLN A 228 -9.02 22.29 -8.67
CA GLN A 228 -8.25 22.65 -7.48
C GLN A 228 -8.15 21.48 -6.50
N ARG A 229 -9.28 20.79 -6.28
CA ARG A 229 -9.35 19.58 -5.45
C ARG A 229 -8.47 18.47 -6.01
N ALA A 230 -8.58 18.16 -7.31
CA ALA A 230 -7.78 17.14 -7.97
C ALA A 230 -6.27 17.44 -7.93
N PHE A 231 -5.89 18.70 -8.06
CA PHE A 231 -4.49 19.14 -7.95
C PHE A 231 -3.97 19.02 -6.51
N ALA A 232 -4.74 19.48 -5.52
CA ALA A 232 -4.39 19.35 -4.10
C ALA A 232 -4.25 17.87 -3.68
N GLU A 233 -5.16 17.00 -4.12
CA GLU A 233 -5.06 15.55 -3.91
C GLU A 233 -3.79 14.97 -4.53
N ARG A 234 -3.40 15.45 -5.72
CA ARG A 234 -2.17 15.01 -6.38
C ARG A 234 -0.92 15.44 -5.63
N VAL A 235 -0.88 16.67 -5.13
CA VAL A 235 0.21 17.16 -4.28
C VAL A 235 0.31 16.33 -3.00
N ALA A 236 -0.83 16.01 -2.38
CA ALA A 236 -0.87 15.13 -1.20
C ALA A 236 -0.37 13.70 -1.50
N ARG A 237 -0.74 13.12 -2.64
CA ARG A 237 -0.24 11.82 -3.10
C ARG A 237 1.25 11.84 -3.36
N CYS A 238 1.77 12.86 -4.03
CA CYS A 238 3.20 13.05 -4.26
C CYS A 238 3.97 13.02 -2.93
N ARG A 239 3.52 13.80 -1.93
CA ARG A 239 4.17 13.84 -0.62
C ARG A 239 4.17 12.49 0.09
N THR A 240 3.02 11.82 0.11
CA THR A 240 2.89 10.48 0.70
C THR A 240 3.78 9.48 -0.03
N GLY A 241 3.84 9.55 -1.36
CA GLY A 241 4.72 8.73 -2.20
C GLY A 241 6.21 8.98 -1.93
N ALA A 242 6.62 10.24 -1.76
CA ALA A 242 7.99 10.59 -1.44
C ALA A 242 8.41 10.05 -0.05
N ARG A 243 7.56 10.20 0.97
CA ARG A 243 7.81 9.61 2.30
C ARG A 243 7.89 8.09 2.25
N ALA A 244 6.94 7.45 1.56
CA ALA A 244 6.95 6.00 1.39
C ALA A 244 8.21 5.52 0.65
N ALA A 245 8.69 6.26 -0.35
CA ALA A 245 9.93 5.93 -1.05
C ALA A 245 11.16 6.01 -0.13
N VAL A 246 11.24 7.03 0.74
CA VAL A 246 12.31 7.15 1.75
C VAL A 246 12.26 5.99 2.74
N GLU A 247 11.08 5.68 3.29
CA GLU A 247 10.92 4.59 4.25
C GLU A 247 11.24 3.21 3.66
N LEU A 248 10.81 2.96 2.42
CA LEU A 248 11.10 1.71 1.71
C LEU A 248 12.58 1.64 1.32
N GLY A 249 13.18 2.76 0.93
CA GLY A 249 14.61 2.89 0.65
C GLY A 249 15.47 2.51 1.85
N ALA A 250 15.14 3.06 3.03
CA ALA A 250 15.83 2.77 4.28
C ALA A 250 15.77 1.30 4.70
N ARG A 251 14.76 0.55 4.22
CA ARG A 251 14.59 -0.89 4.51
C ARG A 251 15.21 -1.83 3.47
N GLY A 252 15.49 -1.34 2.26
CA GLY A 252 15.78 -2.19 1.12
C GLY A 252 17.26 -2.43 0.80
N ASP A 253 18.20 -1.77 1.49
CA ASP A 253 19.62 -1.61 1.06
C ASP A 253 19.77 -1.17 -0.41
N THR A 254 18.70 -0.71 -1.03
CA THR A 254 18.71 -0.14 -2.36
C THR A 254 19.04 1.33 -2.23
N PRO A 255 20.10 1.83 -2.87
CA PRO A 255 20.29 3.26 -3.00
C PRO A 255 19.08 3.80 -3.76
N VAL A 256 18.17 4.44 -3.03
CA VAL A 256 17.19 5.31 -3.65
C VAL A 256 18.01 6.31 -4.45
N ALA A 257 17.59 6.64 -5.67
CA ALA A 257 18.16 7.79 -6.36
C ALA A 257 17.79 9.03 -5.51
N ASP A 258 18.62 9.33 -4.51
CA ASP A 258 18.36 10.30 -3.45
C ASP A 258 17.95 11.65 -4.04
N THR A 259 18.53 11.98 -5.20
CA THR A 259 18.26 13.22 -5.93
C THR A 259 16.83 13.29 -6.47
N THR A 260 16.24 12.19 -6.93
CA THR A 260 14.89 12.21 -7.54
C THR A 260 13.80 12.25 -6.48
N VAL A 261 13.97 11.48 -5.40
CA VAL A 261 13.01 11.49 -4.28
C VAL A 261 13.10 12.79 -3.49
N ALA A 262 14.30 13.33 -3.27
CA ALA A 262 14.47 14.64 -2.66
C ALA A 262 13.87 15.76 -3.52
N ALA A 263 14.18 15.81 -4.83
CA ALA A 263 13.61 16.82 -5.71
C ALA A 263 12.08 16.74 -5.82
N ALA A 264 11.51 15.53 -5.78
CA ALA A 264 10.06 15.36 -5.75
C ALA A 264 9.45 15.81 -4.41
N ALA A 265 10.10 15.49 -3.29
CA ALA A 265 9.68 15.95 -1.97
C ALA A 265 9.71 17.48 -1.86
N ASP A 266 10.80 18.10 -2.33
CA ASP A 266 11.00 19.56 -2.31
C ASP A 266 9.96 20.27 -3.17
N LEU A 267 9.73 19.81 -4.42
CA LEU A 267 8.72 20.41 -5.29
C LEU A 267 7.32 20.29 -4.67
N CYS A 268 6.98 19.13 -4.12
CA CYS A 268 5.65 18.91 -3.56
C CYS A 268 5.42 19.74 -2.28
N ALA A 269 6.47 19.99 -1.49
CA ALA A 269 6.41 20.94 -0.36
C ALA A 269 6.30 22.40 -0.82
N GLU A 270 7.05 22.81 -1.85
CA GLU A 270 6.98 24.16 -2.42
C GLU A 270 5.56 24.43 -2.94
N VAL A 271 5.01 23.51 -3.72
CA VAL A 271 3.67 23.63 -4.31
C VAL A 271 2.59 23.64 -3.23
N GLU A 272 2.66 22.78 -2.21
CA GLU A 272 1.71 22.77 -1.07
C GLU A 272 1.67 24.15 -0.39
N SER A 273 2.84 24.73 -0.13
CA SER A 273 2.94 26.04 0.54
C SER A 273 2.37 27.20 -0.28
N ALA A 274 2.28 27.03 -1.60
CA ALA A 274 1.96 28.08 -2.55
C ALA A 274 0.62 27.88 -3.27
N VAL A 275 -0.01 26.71 -3.11
CA VAL A 275 -1.24 26.28 -3.77
C VAL A 275 -2.38 27.28 -3.56
N ASP A 276 -2.70 27.61 -2.30
CA ASP A 276 -3.83 28.49 -1.99
C ASP A 276 -3.61 29.91 -2.55
N ARG A 277 -2.38 30.42 -2.45
CA ARG A 277 -2.01 31.75 -2.97
C ARG A 277 -2.04 31.78 -4.50
N LEU A 278 -1.59 30.70 -5.16
CA LEU A 278 -1.60 30.61 -6.61
C LEU A 278 -3.04 30.49 -7.14
N PHE A 279 -3.87 29.65 -6.52
CA PHE A 279 -5.27 29.48 -6.92
C PHE A 279 -6.07 30.77 -6.79
N ALA A 280 -5.94 31.49 -5.67
CA ALA A 280 -6.57 32.79 -5.51
C ALA A 280 -6.15 33.78 -6.61
N ARG A 281 -4.87 33.79 -6.99
CA ARG A 281 -4.35 34.63 -8.09
C ARG A 281 -4.83 34.17 -9.47
N ALA A 282 -4.93 32.87 -9.71
CA ALA A 282 -5.42 32.28 -10.95
C ALA A 282 -6.90 32.62 -11.20
N VAL A 283 -7.75 32.49 -10.17
CA VAL A 283 -9.16 32.85 -10.23
C VAL A 283 -9.31 34.34 -10.54
N ALA A 284 -8.60 35.21 -9.82
CA ALA A 284 -8.63 36.64 -10.07
C ALA A 284 -8.13 37.01 -11.48
N HIS A 285 -7.10 36.33 -11.99
CA HIS A 285 -6.59 36.55 -13.34
C HIS A 285 -7.59 36.13 -14.42
N ASN A 286 -8.24 34.97 -14.26
CA ASN A 286 -9.24 34.51 -15.22
C ASN A 286 -10.49 35.40 -15.21
N ALA A 287 -10.91 35.92 -14.06
CA ALA A 287 -11.97 36.92 -13.99
C ALA A 287 -11.61 38.19 -14.81
N ARG A 288 -10.38 38.69 -14.65
CA ARG A 288 -9.86 39.83 -15.46
C ARG A 288 -9.78 39.49 -16.95
N TYR A 289 -9.32 38.27 -17.30
CA TYR A 289 -9.28 37.83 -18.68
C TYR A 289 -10.67 37.79 -19.32
N ALA A 290 -11.66 37.21 -18.62
CA ALA A 290 -13.04 37.17 -19.08
C ALA A 290 -13.61 38.58 -19.30
N GLU A 291 -13.34 39.50 -18.38
CA GLU A 291 -13.73 40.90 -18.52
C GLU A 291 -13.08 41.57 -19.75
N VAL A 292 -11.79 41.35 -19.97
CA VAL A 292 -11.08 41.89 -21.14
C VAL A 292 -11.60 41.28 -22.44
N GLN A 293 -11.90 39.98 -22.47
CA GLN A 293 -12.47 39.33 -23.65
C GLN A 293 -13.89 39.85 -23.93
N ARG A 294 -14.71 40.03 -22.91
CA ARG A 294 -16.04 40.65 -23.02
C ARG A 294 -15.94 42.05 -23.60
N LYS A 295 -15.10 42.92 -23.02
CA LYS A 295 -14.85 44.28 -23.53
C LYS A 295 -14.33 44.29 -24.98
N ARG A 296 -13.45 43.34 -25.34
CA ARG A 296 -12.95 43.19 -26.72
C ARG A 296 -14.02 42.70 -27.70
N TRP A 297 -14.93 41.85 -27.25
CA TRP A 297 -16.06 41.38 -28.04
C TRP A 297 -17.07 42.51 -28.25
N GLU A 298 -17.45 43.21 -27.18
CA GLU A 298 -18.31 44.41 -27.22
C GLU A 298 -17.71 45.46 -28.16
N TYR A 299 -16.42 45.78 -28.01
CA TYR A 299 -15.75 46.72 -28.89
C TYR A 299 -15.74 46.26 -30.36
N ARG A 300 -15.51 44.97 -30.62
CA ARG A 300 -15.56 44.42 -32.00
C ARG A 300 -16.95 44.53 -32.61
N ASN A 301 -18.00 44.26 -31.84
CA ASN A 301 -19.38 44.33 -32.32
C ASN A 301 -19.87 45.76 -32.50
N LEU A 302 -19.38 46.69 -31.69
CA LEU A 302 -19.67 48.12 -31.78
C LEU A 302 -18.80 48.84 -32.83
N ARG A 303 -17.73 48.19 -33.33
CA ARG A 303 -16.82 48.78 -34.31
C ARG A 303 -17.55 49.07 -35.61
N GLY A 304 -17.62 50.35 -35.99
CA GLY A 304 -18.30 50.81 -37.21
C GLY A 304 -19.70 51.38 -36.97
N TRP A 305 -20.24 51.26 -35.75
CA TRP A 305 -21.48 51.92 -35.38
C TRP A 305 -21.28 53.44 -35.40
N ASP A 306 -22.31 54.15 -35.88
CA ASP A 306 -22.44 55.59 -35.74
C ASP A 306 -23.57 55.93 -34.77
N MET A 307 -23.72 57.23 -34.52
CA MET A 307 -24.78 57.77 -33.67
C MET A 307 -26.16 57.26 -34.08
N GLN A 308 -26.45 57.16 -35.38
CA GLN A 308 -27.76 56.71 -35.86
C GLN A 308 -28.02 55.24 -35.52
N LYS A 309 -27.04 54.36 -35.79
CA LYS A 309 -27.18 52.94 -35.43
C LYS A 309 -27.32 52.75 -33.91
N LEU A 310 -26.53 53.46 -33.10
CA LEU A 310 -26.64 53.36 -31.65
C LEU A 310 -28.01 53.86 -31.15
N TYR A 311 -28.55 54.93 -31.75
CA TYR A 311 -29.88 55.45 -31.44
C TYR A 311 -30.99 54.45 -31.79
N GLN A 312 -30.88 53.77 -32.94
CA GLN A 312 -31.87 52.77 -33.36
C GLN A 312 -31.91 51.57 -32.41
N GLU A 313 -30.76 51.10 -31.96
CA GLU A 313 -30.64 49.90 -31.11
C GLU A 313 -30.93 50.19 -29.62
N ARG A 314 -30.54 51.37 -29.12
CA ARG A 314 -30.62 51.72 -27.69
C ARG A 314 -31.70 52.75 -27.36
N GLY A 315 -32.36 53.30 -28.36
CA GLY A 315 -33.36 54.35 -28.20
C GLY A 315 -32.76 55.72 -27.87
N ARG A 316 -33.50 56.52 -27.10
CA ARG A 316 -33.10 57.89 -26.74
C ARG A 316 -32.07 57.87 -25.60
N PRO A 317 -30.94 58.59 -25.72
CA PRO A 317 -29.97 58.69 -24.63
C PRO A 317 -30.57 59.46 -23.44
N LEU A 318 -30.15 59.08 -22.23
CA LEU A 318 -30.50 59.76 -20.99
C LEU A 318 -29.84 61.14 -20.90
N ALA A 319 -28.60 61.26 -21.39
CA ALA A 319 -27.87 62.52 -21.43
C ALA A 319 -26.99 62.61 -22.68
N VAL A 320 -26.83 63.83 -23.19
CA VAL A 320 -25.97 64.16 -24.33
C VAL A 320 -25.06 65.30 -23.93
N ASP A 321 -23.75 65.05 -23.91
CA ASP A 321 -22.73 66.06 -23.64
C ASP A 321 -21.87 66.28 -24.90
N ILE A 322 -21.43 67.52 -25.13
CA ILE A 322 -20.47 67.83 -26.19
C ILE A 322 -19.23 68.40 -25.50
N ALA A 323 -18.08 67.74 -25.68
CA ALA A 323 -16.83 68.24 -25.14
C ALA A 323 -16.25 69.36 -26.02
N ALA A 324 -15.30 70.12 -25.46
CA ALA A 324 -14.64 71.25 -26.12
C ALA A 324 -13.88 70.88 -27.43
N ASN A 325 -13.69 69.59 -27.71
CA ASN A 325 -13.07 69.08 -28.94
C ASN A 325 -14.10 68.51 -29.94
N ASP A 326 -15.36 68.93 -29.84
CA ASP A 326 -16.50 68.45 -30.63
C ASP A 326 -16.76 66.94 -30.52
N ALA A 327 -16.21 66.27 -29.50
CA ALA A 327 -16.56 64.90 -29.20
C ALA A 327 -17.95 64.87 -28.55
N VAL A 328 -18.87 64.13 -29.16
CA VAL A 328 -20.22 63.93 -28.65
C VAL A 328 -20.23 62.73 -27.72
N PHE A 329 -20.85 62.86 -26.55
CA PHE A 329 -21.01 61.80 -25.57
C PHE A 329 -22.47 61.52 -25.33
N TRP A 330 -22.89 60.27 -25.45
CA TRP A 330 -24.27 59.84 -25.15
C TRP A 330 -24.25 58.88 -23.98
N THR A 331 -25.11 59.11 -22.99
CA THR A 331 -25.24 58.23 -21.82
C THR A 331 -26.55 57.45 -21.91
N PHE A 332 -26.48 56.13 -21.75
CA PHE A 332 -27.63 55.22 -21.75
C PHE A 332 -27.69 54.43 -20.45
N ARG A 333 -28.89 53.99 -20.06
CA ARG A 333 -29.10 53.02 -18.99
C ARG A 333 -28.98 51.62 -19.57
N GLU A 334 -28.14 50.79 -18.96
CA GLU A 334 -27.92 49.39 -19.33
C GLU A 334 -28.03 48.54 -18.06
N GLY A 335 -29.21 47.92 -17.87
CA GLY A 335 -29.59 47.28 -16.61
C GLY A 335 -29.57 48.30 -15.47
N ASP A 336 -28.87 47.97 -14.39
CA ASP A 336 -28.74 48.81 -13.18
C ASP A 336 -27.58 49.81 -13.25
N SER A 337 -26.94 49.95 -14.42
CA SER A 337 -25.78 50.83 -14.61
C SER A 337 -25.98 51.79 -15.77
N CYS A 338 -25.18 52.87 -15.82
CA CYS A 338 -25.15 53.76 -16.97
C CYS A 338 -23.83 53.67 -17.72
N VAL A 339 -23.92 53.74 -19.05
CA VAL A 339 -22.78 53.65 -19.95
C VAL A 339 -22.75 54.88 -20.82
N ARG A 340 -21.60 55.56 -20.86
CA ARG A 340 -21.34 56.72 -21.69
C ARG A 340 -20.52 56.31 -22.90
N TYR A 341 -21.10 56.49 -24.08
CA TYR A 341 -20.50 56.30 -25.39
C TYR A 341 -19.92 57.62 -25.87
N TRP A 342 -18.78 57.60 -26.57
CA TRP A 342 -18.24 58.80 -27.20
C TRP A 342 -17.98 58.60 -28.68
N PHE A 343 -18.32 59.63 -29.43
CA PHE A 343 -18.23 59.67 -30.88
C PHE A 343 -17.15 60.64 -31.31
N SER A 344 -16.56 60.36 -32.46
CA SER A 344 -15.75 61.36 -33.16
C SER A 344 -16.63 62.49 -33.70
N PRO A 345 -16.04 63.64 -34.08
CA PRO A 345 -16.78 64.72 -34.74
C PRO A 345 -17.53 64.28 -36.01
N ARG A 346 -17.12 63.17 -36.63
CA ARG A 346 -17.80 62.55 -37.79
C ARG A 346 -18.93 61.57 -37.40
N GLY A 347 -19.36 61.56 -36.14
CA GLY A 347 -20.45 60.72 -35.64
C GLY A 347 -20.14 59.23 -35.52
N LYS A 348 -18.89 58.79 -35.75
CA LYS A 348 -18.47 57.39 -35.59
C LYS A 348 -18.12 57.08 -34.14
N LEU A 349 -18.64 55.97 -33.63
CA LEU A 349 -18.40 55.52 -32.27
C LEU A 349 -16.92 55.20 -32.07
N ARG A 350 -16.30 55.81 -31.06
CA ARG A 350 -14.88 55.64 -30.74
C ARG A 350 -14.66 54.76 -29.52
N GLY A 351 -15.62 54.74 -28.59
CA GLY A 351 -15.62 53.83 -27.46
C GLY A 351 -16.73 54.14 -26.48
N HIS A 352 -16.69 53.48 -25.34
CA HIS A 352 -17.65 53.64 -24.24
C HIS A 352 -16.97 53.40 -22.90
N LYS A 353 -17.54 53.96 -21.83
CA LYS A 353 -17.09 53.78 -20.45
C LYS A 353 -18.28 53.79 -19.49
N PRO A 354 -18.17 53.15 -18.31
CA PRO A 354 -19.14 53.35 -17.24
C PRO A 354 -19.28 54.84 -16.90
N ALA A 355 -20.51 55.25 -16.58
CA ALA A 355 -20.83 56.61 -16.16
C ALA A 355 -21.85 56.57 -15.02
N GLU A 356 -21.86 57.63 -14.22
CA GLU A 356 -22.93 57.84 -13.26
C GLU A 356 -24.25 58.06 -14.00
N CYS A 357 -25.32 57.44 -13.50
CA CYS A 357 -26.63 57.67 -14.06
C CYS A 357 -27.07 59.09 -13.71
N PRO A 358 -27.39 59.94 -14.71
CA PRO A 358 -28.01 61.21 -14.41
C PRO A 358 -29.30 60.93 -13.62
N ALA A 359 -29.56 61.75 -12.59
CA ALA A 359 -30.83 61.74 -11.89
C ALA A 359 -31.96 61.88 -12.93
N ASP A 360 -33.12 61.24 -12.70
CA ASP A 360 -34.22 61.06 -13.67
C ASP A 360 -34.92 62.36 -14.13
N GLU A 361 -34.22 63.50 -14.21
CA GLU A 361 -34.73 64.70 -14.86
C GLU A 361 -34.58 64.60 -16.39
N PRO A 362 -35.64 64.91 -17.14
CA PRO A 362 -35.63 64.82 -18.60
C PRO A 362 -34.60 65.80 -19.19
N ALA A 363 -33.78 65.26 -20.11
CA ALA A 363 -32.68 65.94 -20.78
C ALA A 363 -33.04 67.34 -21.33
N HIS A 364 -32.59 68.38 -20.64
CA HIS A 364 -32.27 69.66 -21.27
C HIS A 364 -30.83 69.61 -21.74
N VAL A 365 -30.61 69.99 -23.01
CA VAL A 365 -29.27 70.18 -23.59
C VAL A 365 -28.59 71.30 -22.81
N ALA A 366 -27.74 70.95 -21.84
CA ALA A 366 -26.86 71.91 -21.19
C ALA A 366 -25.76 72.29 -22.19
N ARG A 367 -26.03 73.34 -22.98
CA ARG A 367 -24.96 74.04 -23.70
C ARG A 367 -24.06 74.69 -22.65
N ARG A 368 -22.78 74.32 -22.64
CA ARG A 368 -21.72 75.18 -22.10
C ARG A 368 -21.21 76.08 -23.21
#